data_AF-A0A929TL97-F1
#
_entry.id   AF-A0A929TL97-F1
#
_cell.length_a   1.000
_cell.length_b   1.000
_cell.length_c   1.000
_cell.angle_alpha   90.00
_cell.angle_beta   90.00
_cell.angle_gamma   90.00
#
_symmetry.space_group_name_H-M   'P 1'
#
loop_
_entity.id
_entity.type
_entity.pdbx_description
1 polymer ?
#
loop_
_entity_poly.entity_id
_entity_poly.type
_entity_poly.pdbx_seq_one_letter_code
_entity_poly.pdbx_strand_id
1 'polypeptide(L)'
;FVGRNCRITSFSLMGDFITVKNPAAGDTTMLFSDFEAIGKKHLFQGEERKKFDTIFSYIDVTNTHDTKELAEEIKASWKKKGISFHNDKMHMMSVFMTMDDGKNQVQEFIGHTGILLEDGDHYLFVEKLAFELPYQVEEFRSRQEVNDYLMACYDKDADGLTAKPIIFEDDQVMKEYRVLE
;
A
#
# COMPACT_ATOMS: atom_id res chain seq x y z
N PHE A 1 0.76 -21.25 -9.38
CA PHE A 1 -0.39 -20.73 -8.61
C PHE A 1 0.03 -19.39 -8.07
N VAL A 2 -0.59 -18.30 -8.51
CA VAL A 2 -0.39 -17.00 -7.86
C VAL A 2 -1.05 -17.13 -6.48
N GLY A 3 -0.23 -17.32 -5.46
CA GLY A 3 -0.67 -17.50 -4.08
C GLY A 3 -1.16 -16.20 -3.44
N ARG A 4 -1.03 -16.09 -2.12
CA ARG A 4 -1.28 -14.81 -1.44
C ARG A 4 -0.07 -13.89 -1.63
N ASN A 5 -0.31 -12.68 -2.12
CA ASN A 5 0.67 -11.60 -2.21
C ASN A 5 0.56 -10.64 -1.01
N CYS A 6 1.34 -9.55 -1.02
CA CYS A 6 1.31 -8.49 0.00
C CYS A 6 -0.11 -7.94 0.23
N ARG A 7 -0.78 -7.46 -0.81
CA ARG A 7 -2.12 -6.82 -0.74
C ARG A 7 -3.19 -7.74 -0.18
N ILE A 8 -3.28 -8.98 -0.69
CA ILE A 8 -4.22 -9.99 -0.16
C ILE A 8 -3.91 -10.31 1.30
N THR A 9 -2.64 -10.41 1.66
CA THR A 9 -2.21 -10.72 3.03
C THR A 9 -2.56 -9.58 3.99
N SER A 10 -2.14 -8.35 3.69
CA SER A 10 -2.43 -7.18 4.52
C SER A 10 -3.93 -6.97 4.68
N PHE A 11 -4.70 -7.08 3.60
CA PHE A 11 -6.16 -6.95 3.69
C PHE A 11 -6.81 -8.10 4.47
N SER A 12 -6.28 -9.32 4.40
CA SER A 12 -6.77 -10.43 5.22
C SER A 12 -6.52 -10.22 6.72
N LEU A 13 -5.47 -9.48 7.09
CA LEU A 13 -5.10 -9.21 8.49
C LEU A 13 -5.78 -7.96 9.04
N MET A 14 -5.94 -6.93 8.20
CA MET A 14 -6.36 -5.59 8.62
C MET A 14 -7.74 -5.20 8.12
N GLY A 15 -8.32 -5.97 7.19
CA GLY A 15 -9.55 -5.63 6.48
C GLY A 15 -10.71 -5.25 7.40
N ASP A 16 -10.90 -5.94 8.51
CA ASP A 16 -11.96 -5.65 9.49
C ASP A 16 -11.81 -4.28 10.19
N PHE A 17 -10.59 -3.74 10.24
CA PHE A 17 -10.28 -2.45 10.86
C PHE A 17 -10.30 -1.28 9.88
N ILE A 18 -10.59 -1.52 8.60
CA ILE A 18 -10.68 -0.48 7.58
C ILE A 18 -12.16 -0.15 7.34
N THR A 19 -12.53 1.11 7.13
CA THR A 19 -13.86 1.49 6.64
C THR A 19 -13.72 2.05 5.23
N VAL A 20 -14.67 1.77 4.34
CA VAL A 20 -14.80 2.40 3.03
C VAL A 20 -16.25 2.81 2.83
N LYS A 21 -16.53 4.11 2.95
CA LYS A 21 -17.92 4.62 2.90
C LYS A 21 -18.48 4.76 1.48
N ASN A 22 -17.62 5.11 0.52
CA ASN A 22 -18.01 5.34 -0.87
C ASN A 22 -17.16 4.43 -1.79
N PRO A 23 -17.46 3.12 -1.87
CA PRO A 23 -16.69 2.19 -2.68
C PRO A 23 -16.67 2.60 -4.15
N ALA A 24 -15.50 2.92 -4.67
CA ALA A 24 -15.27 3.32 -6.04
C ALA A 24 -13.83 2.95 -6.42
N ALA A 25 -13.68 1.87 -7.20
CA ALA A 25 -12.38 1.49 -7.74
C ALA A 25 -11.96 2.48 -8.84
N GLY A 26 -10.68 2.89 -8.82
CA GLY A 26 -10.00 3.49 -9.97
C GLY A 26 -9.60 2.41 -10.98
N ASP A 27 -8.48 2.63 -11.69
CA ASP A 27 -7.93 1.59 -12.57
C ASP A 27 -7.48 0.36 -11.74
N THR A 28 -7.81 -0.83 -12.24
CA THR A 28 -7.51 -2.12 -11.61
C THR A 28 -6.76 -3.06 -12.55
N THR A 29 -6.28 -2.56 -13.70
CA THR A 29 -5.65 -3.35 -14.76
C THR A 29 -4.46 -4.16 -14.24
N MET A 30 -3.67 -3.59 -13.34
CA MET A 30 -2.51 -4.25 -12.73
C MET A 30 -2.83 -5.09 -11.48
N LEU A 31 -4.11 -5.19 -11.08
CA LEU A 31 -4.57 -6.10 -10.02
C LEU A 31 -4.90 -7.50 -10.55
N PHE A 32 -4.58 -7.81 -11.81
CA PHE A 32 -4.98 -9.09 -12.45
C PHE A 32 -4.50 -10.32 -11.66
N SER A 33 -3.28 -10.28 -11.12
CA SER A 33 -2.70 -11.36 -10.33
C SER A 33 -3.45 -11.56 -9.00
N ASP A 34 -3.85 -10.46 -8.35
CA ASP A 34 -4.67 -10.46 -7.15
C ASP A 34 -6.04 -11.08 -7.42
N PHE A 35 -6.67 -10.66 -8.52
CA PHE A 35 -8.00 -11.09 -8.89
C PHE A 35 -8.06 -12.57 -9.23
N GLU A 36 -7.02 -13.10 -9.90
CA GLU A 36 -6.89 -14.53 -10.17
C GLU A 36 -6.80 -15.32 -8.85
N ALA A 37 -5.97 -14.89 -7.90
CA ALA A 37 -5.80 -15.55 -6.61
C ALA A 37 -7.09 -15.49 -5.76
N ILE A 38 -7.72 -14.30 -5.67
CA ILE A 38 -8.98 -14.10 -4.95
C ILE A 38 -10.09 -14.97 -5.55
N GLY A 39 -10.21 -15.00 -6.88
CA GLY A 39 -11.23 -15.79 -7.58
C GLY A 39 -11.05 -17.30 -7.38
N LYS A 40 -9.81 -17.82 -7.56
CA LYS A 40 -9.52 -19.26 -7.43
C LYS A 40 -9.74 -19.80 -6.01
N LYS A 41 -9.61 -18.97 -4.98
CA LYS A 41 -9.72 -19.35 -3.57
C LYS A 41 -10.95 -18.76 -2.87
N HIS A 42 -11.81 -18.05 -3.60
CA HIS A 42 -13.00 -17.38 -3.09
C HIS A 42 -12.74 -16.51 -1.84
N LEU A 43 -11.61 -15.80 -1.82
CA LEU A 43 -11.08 -15.13 -0.61
C LEU A 43 -11.95 -13.97 -0.13
N PHE A 44 -12.38 -13.09 -1.05
CA PHE A 44 -13.19 -11.92 -0.76
C PHE A 44 -14.39 -11.88 -1.69
N GLN A 45 -15.57 -11.59 -1.15
CA GLN A 45 -16.83 -11.55 -1.90
C GLN A 45 -17.67 -10.33 -1.50
N GLY A 46 -18.62 -9.95 -2.35
CA GLY A 46 -19.58 -8.89 -2.04
C GLY A 46 -18.91 -7.57 -1.66
N GLU A 47 -19.25 -7.05 -0.48
CA GLU A 47 -18.74 -5.77 0.04
C GLU A 47 -17.24 -5.82 0.33
N GLU A 48 -16.74 -6.94 0.83
CA GLU A 48 -15.32 -7.15 1.13
C GLU A 48 -14.46 -7.03 -0.14
N ARG A 49 -14.97 -7.57 -1.25
CA ARG A 49 -14.32 -7.44 -2.55
C ARG A 49 -14.32 -6.00 -3.05
N LYS A 50 -15.46 -5.29 -2.97
CA LYS A 50 -15.55 -3.87 -3.37
C LYS A 50 -14.60 -3.00 -2.55
N LYS A 51 -14.45 -3.32 -1.27
CA LYS A 51 -13.55 -2.66 -0.34
C LYS A 51 -12.08 -2.87 -0.75
N PHE A 52 -11.68 -4.12 -0.99
CA PHE A 52 -10.36 -4.46 -1.52
C PHE A 52 -10.06 -3.69 -2.81
N ASP A 53 -10.97 -3.76 -3.79
CA ASP A 53 -10.82 -3.12 -5.09
C ASP A 53 -10.68 -1.59 -4.94
N THR A 54 -11.42 -0.98 -4.02
CA THR A 54 -11.39 0.48 -3.78
C THR A 54 -10.06 0.96 -3.16
N ILE A 55 -9.49 0.17 -2.24
CA ILE A 55 -8.25 0.50 -1.54
C ILE A 55 -7.05 0.33 -2.47
N PHE A 56 -6.99 -0.77 -3.21
CA PHE A 56 -5.81 -1.12 -4.01
C PHE A 56 -5.89 -0.70 -5.48
N SER A 57 -7.02 -0.17 -5.95
CA SER A 57 -7.08 0.46 -7.27
C SER A 57 -6.14 1.65 -7.37
N TYR A 58 -5.66 1.89 -8.57
CA TYR A 58 -4.76 2.98 -8.93
C TYR A 58 -5.46 4.33 -8.74
N ILE A 59 -4.66 5.35 -8.51
CA ILE A 59 -5.10 6.72 -8.27
C ILE A 59 -4.48 7.58 -9.36
N ASP A 60 -5.32 8.16 -10.21
CA ASP A 60 -4.87 9.16 -11.17
C ASP A 60 -4.32 10.39 -10.43
N VAL A 61 -3.12 10.82 -10.81
CA VAL A 61 -2.39 11.93 -10.18
C VAL A 61 -1.86 12.90 -11.22
N THR A 62 -1.38 14.05 -10.76
CA THR A 62 -0.60 14.99 -11.54
C THR A 62 0.78 14.38 -11.86
N ASN A 63 1.28 14.59 -13.09
CA ASN A 63 2.65 14.20 -13.45
C ASN A 63 3.65 15.18 -12.80
N THR A 64 4.12 14.83 -11.61
CA THR A 64 5.05 15.61 -10.78
C THR A 64 5.99 14.68 -10.03
N HIS A 65 7.18 15.16 -9.69
CA HIS A 65 8.11 14.45 -8.79
C HIS A 65 8.01 14.95 -7.34
N ASP A 66 7.14 15.93 -7.06
CA ASP A 66 6.91 16.41 -5.69
C ASP A 66 6.06 15.41 -4.90
N THR A 67 6.72 14.66 -4.03
CA THR A 67 6.07 13.66 -3.18
C THR A 67 5.02 14.25 -2.25
N LYS A 68 5.09 15.55 -1.92
CA LYS A 68 4.06 16.20 -1.09
C LYS A 68 2.79 16.43 -1.88
N GLU A 69 2.92 16.87 -3.14
CA GLU A 69 1.79 17.06 -4.04
C GLU A 69 1.06 15.73 -4.27
N LEU A 70 1.81 14.69 -4.62
CA LEU A 70 1.29 13.32 -4.80
C LEU A 70 0.60 12.80 -3.53
N ALA A 71 1.22 13.00 -2.36
CA ALA A 71 0.63 12.59 -1.09
C ALA A 71 -0.72 13.28 -0.80
N GLU A 72 -0.86 14.57 -1.12
CA GLU A 72 -2.14 15.27 -0.97
C GLU A 72 -3.20 14.74 -1.93
N GLU A 73 -2.85 14.40 -3.17
CA GLU A 73 -3.78 13.81 -4.15
C GLU A 73 -4.23 12.40 -3.73
N ILE A 74 -3.31 11.56 -3.25
CA ILE A 74 -3.61 10.23 -2.67
C ILE A 74 -4.58 10.39 -1.50
N LYS A 75 -4.27 11.26 -0.53
CA LYS A 75 -5.14 11.53 0.62
C LYS A 75 -6.50 12.06 0.21
N ALA A 76 -6.57 12.95 -0.78
CA ALA A 76 -7.82 13.49 -1.30
C ALA A 76 -8.68 12.37 -1.93
N SER A 77 -8.07 11.49 -2.72
CA SER A 77 -8.72 10.31 -3.31
C SER A 77 -9.30 9.39 -2.23
N TRP A 78 -8.48 9.02 -1.24
CA TRP A 78 -8.90 8.16 -0.12
C TRP A 78 -9.99 8.79 0.74
N LYS A 79 -9.88 10.09 1.02
CA LYS A 79 -10.91 10.86 1.73
C LYS A 79 -12.24 10.87 0.97
N LYS A 80 -12.23 11.05 -0.35
CA LYS A 80 -13.45 11.00 -1.20
C LYS A 80 -14.11 9.62 -1.15
N LYS A 81 -13.31 8.56 -1.18
CA LYS A 81 -13.75 7.15 -1.01
C LYS A 81 -14.20 6.85 0.43
N GLY A 82 -13.95 7.75 1.37
CA GLY A 82 -14.26 7.59 2.79
C GLY A 82 -13.50 6.43 3.41
N ILE A 83 -12.23 6.28 3.01
CA ILE A 83 -11.30 5.30 3.57
C ILE A 83 -10.83 5.81 4.95
N SER A 84 -10.90 4.96 5.97
CA SER A 84 -10.35 5.25 7.30
C SER A 84 -9.92 3.96 7.99
N PHE A 85 -8.94 4.04 8.88
CA PHE A 85 -8.37 2.91 9.61
C PHE A 85 -8.71 3.03 11.10
N HIS A 86 -8.96 1.90 11.75
CA HIS A 86 -9.52 1.83 13.09
C HIS A 86 -8.79 0.78 13.93
N ASN A 87 -7.53 1.05 14.25
CA ASN A 87 -6.76 0.24 15.17
C ASN A 87 -5.66 1.09 15.82
N ASP A 88 -5.39 0.85 17.10
CA ASP A 88 -4.41 1.63 17.86
C ASP A 88 -3.02 0.97 17.89
N LYS A 89 -2.91 -0.30 17.50
CA LYS A 89 -1.69 -1.11 17.63
C LYS A 89 -1.22 -1.73 16.33
N MET A 90 -2.11 -1.89 15.35
CA MET A 90 -1.79 -2.43 14.03
C MET A 90 -2.02 -1.33 13.02
N HIS A 91 -1.07 -1.12 12.13
CA HIS A 91 -1.13 -0.11 11.09
C HIS A 91 -0.82 -0.72 9.73
N MET A 92 -1.58 -0.35 8.71
CA MET A 92 -1.29 -0.79 7.35
C MET A 92 -0.22 0.14 6.76
N MET A 93 0.99 -0.38 6.56
CA MET A 93 2.03 0.34 5.85
C MET A 93 1.83 0.14 4.36
N SER A 94 1.76 1.23 3.59
CA SER A 94 1.55 1.20 2.14
C SER A 94 2.65 2.00 1.45
N VAL A 95 3.40 1.35 0.56
CA VAL A 95 4.40 2.00 -0.29
C VAL A 95 3.73 2.32 -1.62
N PHE A 96 3.46 3.61 -1.83
CA PHE A 96 2.95 4.14 -3.09
C PHE A 96 4.10 4.33 -4.08
N MET A 97 3.86 3.93 -5.32
CA MET A 97 4.80 4.03 -6.42
C MET A 97 4.10 4.59 -7.66
N THR A 98 4.85 5.41 -8.41
CA THR A 98 4.37 6.00 -9.66
C THR A 98 4.38 4.98 -10.79
N MET A 99 3.28 4.92 -11.53
CA MET A 99 3.18 4.29 -12.84
C MET A 99 3.05 5.38 -13.91
N ASP A 100 4.07 5.51 -14.75
CA ASP A 100 4.04 6.34 -15.96
C ASP A 100 4.43 5.46 -17.17
N ASP A 101 3.47 5.14 -18.02
CA ASP A 101 3.69 4.37 -19.25
C ASP A 101 3.93 5.26 -20.49
N GLY A 102 4.01 6.60 -20.29
CA GLY A 102 4.20 7.61 -21.31
C GLY A 102 3.01 7.80 -22.27
N LYS A 103 1.87 7.14 -22.02
CA LYS A 103 0.70 7.14 -22.91
C LYS A 103 -0.58 7.53 -22.19
N ASN A 104 -0.73 7.09 -20.95
CA ASN A 104 -1.90 7.32 -20.11
C ASN A 104 -1.60 8.39 -19.06
N GLN A 105 -2.63 8.77 -18.32
CA GLN A 105 -2.44 9.63 -17.15
C GLN A 105 -1.54 8.92 -16.14
N VAL A 106 -0.64 9.68 -15.50
CA VAL A 106 0.23 9.16 -14.44
C VAL A 106 -0.61 8.73 -13.25
N GLN A 107 -0.26 7.60 -12.66
CA GLN A 107 -1.01 6.99 -11.58
C GLN A 107 -0.11 6.64 -10.40
N GLU A 108 -0.64 6.74 -9.19
CA GLU A 108 -0.06 6.18 -7.98
C GLU A 108 -0.77 4.88 -7.61
N PHE A 109 0.00 3.87 -7.21
CA PHE A 109 -0.53 2.59 -6.76
C PHE A 109 0.27 2.03 -5.59
N ILE A 110 -0.36 1.16 -4.79
CA ILE A 110 0.33 0.45 -3.72
C ILE A 110 1.18 -0.66 -4.35
N GLY A 111 2.47 -0.38 -4.52
CA GLY A 111 3.46 -1.35 -4.99
C GLY A 111 3.80 -2.39 -3.93
N HIS A 112 3.77 -2.00 -2.66
CA HIS A 112 3.93 -2.91 -1.53
C HIS A 112 3.10 -2.51 -0.31
N THR A 113 2.72 -3.50 0.49
CA THR A 113 2.07 -3.27 1.77
C THR A 113 2.40 -4.36 2.77
N GLY A 114 2.45 -3.99 4.05
CA GLY A 114 2.58 -4.90 5.19
C GLY A 114 1.85 -4.33 6.41
N ILE A 115 1.82 -5.09 7.49
CA ILE A 115 1.20 -4.68 8.76
C ILE A 115 2.29 -4.41 9.79
N LEU A 116 2.33 -3.19 10.31
CA LEU A 116 3.19 -2.81 11.42
C LEU A 116 2.41 -2.99 12.72
N LEU A 117 2.95 -3.76 13.65
CA LEU A 117 2.39 -3.94 14.99
C LEU A 117 3.27 -3.24 16.02
N GLU A 118 2.65 -2.52 16.95
CA GLU A 118 3.31 -2.00 18.14
C GLU A 118 3.42 -3.10 19.21
N ASP A 119 4.64 -3.44 19.61
CA ASP A 119 4.94 -4.44 20.63
C ASP A 119 5.87 -3.86 21.71
N GLY A 120 5.27 -3.13 22.65
CA GLY A 120 6.00 -2.45 23.72
C GLY A 120 6.90 -1.35 23.17
N ASP A 121 8.21 -1.51 23.34
CA ASP A 121 9.24 -0.57 22.83
C ASP A 121 9.74 -0.95 21.42
N HIS A 122 9.13 -1.97 20.80
CA HIS A 122 9.52 -2.53 19.50
C HIS A 122 8.35 -2.49 18.52
N TYR A 123 8.69 -2.72 17.25
CA TYR A 123 7.74 -2.80 16.15
C TYR A 123 7.95 -4.09 15.37
N LEU A 124 6.87 -4.82 15.12
CA LEU A 124 6.88 -6.03 14.31
C LEU A 124 6.24 -5.75 12.95
N PHE A 125 7.00 -5.88 11.88
CA PHE A 125 6.50 -5.70 10.52
C PHE A 125 6.24 -7.05 9.87
N VAL A 126 4.96 -7.36 9.63
CA VAL A 126 4.50 -8.60 9.01
C VAL A 126 4.25 -8.35 7.53
N GLU A 127 4.94 -9.08 6.67
CA GLU A 127 4.80 -8.89 5.23
C GLU A 127 4.93 -10.17 4.40
N LYS A 128 4.58 -10.03 3.11
CA LYS A 128 4.66 -11.08 2.11
C LYS A 128 5.28 -10.53 0.83
N LEU A 129 6.59 -10.70 0.68
CA LEU A 129 7.37 -10.13 -0.43
C LEU A 129 6.97 -10.66 -1.81
N ALA A 130 6.75 -11.96 -1.93
CA ALA A 130 6.35 -12.60 -3.19
C ALA A 130 5.43 -13.78 -2.88
N PHE A 131 4.59 -14.20 -3.82
CA PHE A 131 3.65 -15.31 -3.56
C PHE A 131 4.34 -16.66 -3.27
N GLU A 132 5.59 -16.84 -3.69
CA GLU A 132 6.40 -18.06 -3.52
C GLU A 132 7.19 -18.10 -2.22
N LEU A 133 7.51 -16.94 -1.64
CA LEU A 133 8.31 -16.83 -0.42
C LEU A 133 7.46 -17.06 0.84
N PRO A 134 8.02 -17.49 1.97
CA PRO A 134 7.26 -17.56 3.23
C PRO A 134 6.77 -16.18 3.66
N TYR A 135 5.81 -16.15 4.60
CA TYR A 135 5.53 -14.94 5.37
C TYR A 135 6.75 -14.59 6.22
N GLN A 136 7.03 -13.30 6.38
CA GLN A 136 8.14 -12.84 7.22
C GLN A 136 7.66 -11.85 8.27
N VAL A 137 8.39 -11.81 9.38
CA VAL A 137 8.25 -10.83 10.44
C VAL A 137 9.62 -10.23 10.68
N GLU A 138 9.72 -8.92 10.55
CA GLU A 138 10.92 -8.16 10.88
C GLU A 138 10.68 -7.34 12.14
N GLU A 139 11.68 -7.28 13.01
CA GLU A 139 11.62 -6.50 14.25
C GLU A 139 12.43 -5.22 14.08
N PHE A 140 11.82 -4.08 14.42
CA PHE A 140 12.42 -2.76 14.38
C PHE A 140 12.34 -2.10 15.75
N ARG A 141 13.29 -1.22 16.05
CA ARG A 141 13.30 -0.42 17.29
C ARG A 141 12.58 0.91 17.15
N SER A 142 12.30 1.34 15.91
CA SER A 142 11.60 2.59 15.66
C SER A 142 10.91 2.59 14.29
N ARG A 143 9.86 3.42 14.15
CA ARG A 143 9.24 3.72 12.84
C ARG A 143 10.24 4.27 11.83
N GLN A 144 11.30 4.95 12.29
CA GLN A 144 12.35 5.43 11.39
C GLN A 144 13.11 4.28 10.72
N GLU A 145 13.39 3.18 11.44
CA GLU A 145 14.02 1.99 10.84
C GLU A 145 13.08 1.32 9.83
N VAL A 146 11.76 1.36 10.07
CA VAL A 146 10.75 0.87 9.10
C VAL A 146 10.77 1.71 7.82
N ASN A 147 10.83 3.04 7.92
CA ASN A 147 11.01 3.92 6.75
C ASN A 147 12.25 3.52 5.97
N ASP A 148 13.40 3.45 6.66
CA ASP A 148 14.68 3.20 6.02
C ASP A 148 14.71 1.83 5.35
N TYR A 149 14.13 0.80 5.98
CA TYR A 149 13.96 -0.52 5.39
C TYR A 149 13.12 -0.47 4.11
N LEU A 150 11.92 0.11 4.16
CA LEU A 150 11.03 0.17 3.01
C LEU A 150 11.63 1.01 1.87
N MET A 151 12.24 2.15 2.16
CA MET A 151 12.92 2.95 1.14
C MET A 151 14.13 2.20 0.56
N ALA A 152 14.92 1.51 1.39
CA ALA A 152 16.02 0.68 0.92
C ALA A 152 15.55 -0.48 0.04
N CYS A 153 14.32 -0.96 0.20
CA CYS A 153 13.73 -2.00 -0.65
C CYS A 153 13.14 -1.45 -1.95
N TYR A 154 12.42 -0.33 -1.89
CA TYR A 154 11.52 0.12 -2.97
C TYR A 154 11.99 1.37 -3.71
N ASP A 155 12.86 2.21 -3.14
CA ASP A 155 13.50 3.31 -3.88
C ASP A 155 14.68 2.77 -4.70
N LYS A 156 14.36 2.12 -5.81
CA LYS A 156 15.34 1.48 -6.72
C LYS A 156 15.46 2.14 -8.08
N ASP A 157 14.67 3.18 -8.35
CA ASP A 157 14.74 3.90 -9.62
C ASP A 157 16.04 4.71 -9.69
N ALA A 158 16.99 4.14 -10.43
CA ALA A 158 18.34 4.67 -10.59
C ALA A 158 18.39 5.96 -11.42
N ASP A 159 17.39 6.20 -12.26
CA ASP A 159 17.41 7.26 -13.28
C ASP A 159 16.50 8.45 -12.95
N GLY A 160 15.83 8.45 -11.79
CA GLY A 160 14.92 9.54 -11.37
C GLY A 160 13.81 9.85 -12.38
N LEU A 161 13.40 8.83 -13.15
CA LEU A 161 12.39 8.93 -14.21
C LEU A 161 10.98 9.13 -13.68
N THR A 162 10.76 8.74 -12.43
CA THR A 162 9.50 8.75 -11.70
C THR A 162 9.68 9.46 -10.36
N ALA A 163 8.56 9.81 -9.71
CA ALA A 163 8.62 10.33 -8.36
C ALA A 163 9.14 9.26 -7.39
N LYS A 164 9.73 9.73 -6.29
CA LYS A 164 10.20 8.83 -5.22
C LYS A 164 9.01 8.12 -4.55
N PRO A 165 9.15 6.83 -4.14
CA PRO A 165 8.09 6.13 -3.44
C PRO A 165 7.68 6.85 -2.16
N ILE A 166 6.39 6.80 -1.83
CA ILE A 166 5.83 7.47 -0.64
C ILE A 166 5.30 6.41 0.32
N ILE A 167 5.70 6.50 1.58
CA ILE A 167 5.26 5.54 2.60
C ILE A 167 4.12 6.14 3.42
N PHE A 168 2.98 5.46 3.38
CA PHE A 168 1.82 5.75 4.20
C PHE A 168 1.74 4.79 5.38
N GLU A 169 1.46 5.33 6.56
CA GLU A 169 0.97 4.60 7.73
C GLU A 169 -0.53 4.88 7.81
N ASP A 170 -1.34 3.84 7.56
CA ASP A 170 -2.77 3.97 7.36
C ASP A 170 -3.10 5.00 6.27
N ASP A 171 -3.95 6.00 6.54
CA ASP A 171 -4.38 7.02 5.57
C ASP A 171 -3.49 8.28 5.55
N GLN A 172 -2.35 8.27 6.24
CA GLN A 172 -1.44 9.40 6.34
C GLN A 172 -0.04 9.02 5.89
N VAL A 173 0.70 9.98 5.32
CA VAL A 173 2.16 9.81 5.14
C VAL A 173 2.77 9.57 6.52
N MET A 174 3.61 8.54 6.64
CA MET A 174 4.26 8.25 7.91
C MET A 174 5.07 9.45 8.39
N LYS A 175 5.08 9.72 9.70
CA LYS A 175 5.71 10.95 10.24
C LYS A 175 7.22 10.98 10.02
N GLU A 176 7.84 9.82 10.05
CA GLU A 176 9.28 9.60 9.87
C GLU A 176 9.68 9.46 8.39
N TYR A 177 8.75 9.73 7.45
CA TYR A 177 8.99 9.60 6.02
C TYR A 177 10.20 10.44 5.59
N ARG A 178 11.18 9.77 4.97
CA ARG A 178 12.31 10.40 4.30
C ARG A 178 12.83 9.51 3.19
N VAL A 179 13.35 10.14 2.14
CA VAL A 179 14.16 9.47 1.12
C VAL A 179 15.56 9.20 1.70
N LEU A 180 16.17 8.09 1.32
CA LEU A 180 17.55 7.77 1.69
C LEU A 180 18.52 8.49 0.75
N GLU A 181 19.62 9.01 1.30
CA GLU A 181 20.72 9.61 0.54
C GLU A 181 21.67 8.56 -0.06
#